data_AF-A0AAN4U016-F1
#
_entry.id   AF-A0AAN4U016-F1
#
_cell.length_a   1.000
_cell.length_b   1.000
_cell.length_c   1.000
_cell.angle_alpha   90.00
_cell.angle_beta   90.00
_cell.angle_gamma   90.00
#
_symmetry.space_group_name_H-M   'P 1'
#
loop_
_entity.id
_entity.type
_entity.pdbx_description
1 polymer ?
#
loop_
_entity_poly.entity_id
_entity_poly.type
_entity_poly.pdbx_seq_one_letter_code
_entity_poly.pdbx_strand_id
1 'polypeptide(L)'
;MAFYDSNGADGSGFDPAPWGQRPAASEPAAAPEPEPVAAPGPARAKARPRGARPAFAWTADRVRRVREALDGLKDERTRSVVAAISDADAADTDRLALALLKGGLAGPVGLVLAWHDETDPLRRAIGIGSMLEKDAGLVRRAARVMLVLDPGLEGTVRPSGSNATDLQYALASAAPDLDVSPIRGLA
;
A
#
# COMPACT_ATOMS: atom_id res chain seq x y z
N MET A 1 46.25 35.36 -19.87
CA MET A 1 47.01 34.71 -18.78
C MET A 1 46.07 33.80 -18.03
N ALA A 2 46.42 32.61 -17.57
CA ALA A 2 47.49 31.64 -17.79
C ALA A 2 47.25 30.59 -16.68
N PHE A 3 47.30 29.31 -16.99
CA PHE A 3 46.99 28.23 -16.04
C PHE A 3 48.01 28.14 -14.91
N TYR A 4 47.63 27.57 -13.76
CA TYR A 4 48.49 26.62 -13.05
C TYR A 4 47.66 25.60 -12.23
N ASP A 5 47.91 24.32 -12.52
CA ASP A 5 47.65 23.19 -11.62
C ASP A 5 48.58 23.25 -10.40
N SER A 6 48.21 22.55 -9.32
CA SER A 6 49.07 21.52 -8.70
C SER A 6 48.41 20.87 -7.48
N ASN A 7 48.05 19.59 -7.62
CA ASN A 7 47.99 18.67 -6.49
C ASN A 7 49.42 18.46 -5.95
N GLY A 8 49.62 18.56 -4.63
CA GLY A 8 50.88 18.25 -3.96
C GLY A 8 50.62 17.37 -2.75
N ALA A 9 50.81 16.06 -2.90
CA ALA A 9 50.70 15.07 -1.83
C ALA A 9 51.96 14.19 -1.85
N ASP A 10 53.03 14.69 -1.24
CA ASP A 10 54.31 14.00 -1.09
C ASP A 10 54.44 13.44 0.33
N GLY A 11 54.93 12.20 0.49
CA GLY A 11 55.11 11.63 1.83
C GLY A 11 55.42 10.13 1.96
N SER A 12 55.82 9.44 0.89
CA SER A 12 56.25 8.02 0.97
C SER A 12 57.71 7.91 1.40
N GLY A 13 58.00 7.20 2.49
CA GLY A 13 59.37 6.87 2.93
C GLY A 13 59.49 5.40 3.33
N PHE A 14 60.49 4.68 2.80
CA PHE A 14 60.57 3.21 2.83
C PHE A 14 61.99 2.72 3.16
N ASP A 15 62.12 1.96 4.27
CA ASP A 15 63.12 0.91 4.58
C ASP A 15 64.64 1.25 4.59
N PRO A 16 65.58 0.36 5.02
CA PRO A 16 65.45 -1.00 5.59
C PRO A 16 66.27 -1.33 6.87
N ALA A 17 66.13 -2.56 7.40
CA ALA A 17 67.00 -3.22 8.41
C ALA A 17 68.23 -3.94 7.76
N PRO A 18 69.23 -4.53 8.48
CA PRO A 18 69.12 -5.90 9.07
C PRO A 18 70.15 -6.29 10.22
N TRP A 19 70.43 -7.60 10.40
CA TRP A 19 71.47 -8.34 11.20
C TRP A 19 71.19 -8.67 12.70
N GLY A 20 71.54 -9.87 13.25
CA GLY A 20 72.22 -11.06 12.70
C GLY A 20 72.09 -12.33 13.59
N GLN A 21 72.60 -13.50 13.15
CA GLN A 21 72.37 -14.84 13.75
C GLN A 21 73.57 -15.46 14.51
N ARG A 22 73.31 -16.43 15.43
CA ARG A 22 74.10 -17.67 15.67
C ARG A 22 73.31 -18.73 16.50
N PRO A 23 73.74 -20.03 16.63
CA PRO A 23 72.79 -21.16 16.57
C PRO A 23 72.84 -22.26 17.70
N ALA A 24 71.75 -23.03 17.74
CA ALA A 24 71.55 -24.48 18.06
C ALA A 24 72.18 -25.20 19.30
N ALA A 25 71.31 -25.91 20.04
CA ALA A 25 71.60 -27.13 20.84
C ALA A 25 70.30 -27.97 21.03
N SER A 26 70.41 -29.27 21.33
CA SER A 26 69.32 -30.27 21.21
C SER A 26 68.73 -30.80 22.54
N GLU A 27 67.40 -31.04 22.53
CA GLU A 27 66.52 -32.06 23.20
C GLU A 27 66.94 -32.82 24.49
N PRO A 28 65.98 -33.20 25.39
CA PRO A 28 64.91 -34.16 25.06
C PRO A 28 63.50 -33.96 25.68
N ALA A 29 62.58 -34.84 25.27
CA ALA A 29 61.12 -34.81 25.38
C ALA A 29 60.47 -34.85 26.78
N ALA A 30 59.22 -34.38 26.84
CA ALA A 30 58.20 -34.71 27.83
C ALA A 30 56.86 -35.07 27.14
N ALA A 31 56.00 -35.82 27.84
CA ALA A 31 54.86 -36.56 27.28
C ALA A 31 53.69 -35.69 26.75
N PRO A 32 52.84 -36.20 25.82
CA PRO A 32 51.71 -35.44 25.26
C PRO A 32 50.56 -35.29 26.27
N GLU A 33 50.05 -34.06 26.40
CA GLU A 33 48.70 -33.83 26.95
C GLU A 33 47.64 -34.27 25.91
N PRO A 34 46.50 -34.84 26.34
CA PRO A 34 45.44 -35.27 25.44
C PRO A 34 44.72 -34.07 24.82
N GLU A 35 44.53 -34.09 23.49
CA GLU A 35 43.74 -33.08 22.78
C GLU A 35 42.29 -33.04 23.32
N PRO A 36 41.68 -31.84 23.47
CA PRO A 36 40.27 -31.74 23.81
C PRO A 36 39.42 -32.27 22.67
N VAL A 37 38.71 -33.38 22.91
CA VAL A 37 37.78 -33.98 21.95
C VAL A 37 36.75 -32.93 21.54
N ALA A 38 36.82 -32.48 20.29
CA ALA A 38 35.87 -31.53 19.73
C ALA A 38 34.45 -32.12 19.79
N ALA A 39 33.58 -31.52 20.61
CA ALA A 39 32.18 -31.91 20.66
C ALA A 39 31.55 -31.77 19.26
N PRO A 40 30.77 -32.76 18.79
CA PRO A 40 30.16 -32.69 17.47
C PRO A 40 29.16 -31.54 17.44
N GLY A 41 29.52 -30.46 16.73
CA GLY A 41 28.66 -29.30 16.54
C GLY A 41 27.33 -29.70 15.87
N PRO A 42 26.24 -28.97 16.14
CA PRO A 42 24.91 -29.34 15.67
C PRO A 42 24.87 -29.46 14.14
N ALA A 43 24.47 -30.64 13.66
CA ALA A 43 24.40 -30.95 12.25
C ALA A 43 23.52 -29.90 11.53
N ARG A 44 24.08 -29.22 10.52
CA ARG A 44 23.34 -28.25 9.70
C ARG A 44 22.12 -28.92 9.09
N ALA A 45 20.92 -28.55 9.55
CA ALA A 45 19.68 -29.03 8.98
C ALA A 45 19.65 -28.69 7.47
N LYS A 46 19.61 -29.72 6.62
CA LYS A 46 19.51 -29.54 5.16
C LYS A 46 18.27 -28.70 4.87
N ALA A 47 18.45 -27.61 4.13
CA ALA A 47 17.36 -26.72 3.77
C ALA A 47 16.27 -27.51 3.05
N ARG A 48 15.10 -27.65 3.68
CA ARG A 48 13.96 -28.38 3.11
C ARG A 48 13.57 -27.70 1.80
N PRO A 49 13.44 -28.43 0.68
CA PRO A 49 13.11 -27.81 -0.59
C PRO A 49 11.77 -27.06 -0.45
N ARG A 50 11.80 -25.74 -0.68
CA ARG A 50 10.60 -24.94 -0.87
C ARG A 50 9.98 -25.40 -2.20
N GLY A 51 9.10 -26.40 -2.13
CA GLY A 51 8.31 -26.83 -3.27
C GLY A 51 7.63 -25.62 -3.92
N ALA A 52 7.62 -25.58 -5.25
CA ALA A 52 7.03 -24.48 -6.00
C ALA A 52 5.61 -24.23 -5.48
N ARG A 53 5.36 -23.02 -4.96
CA ARG A 53 3.99 -22.62 -4.60
C ARG A 53 3.15 -22.73 -5.88
N PRO A 54 2.00 -23.44 -5.85
CA PRO A 54 1.11 -23.42 -7.01
C PRO A 54 0.71 -21.97 -7.29
N ALA A 55 0.73 -21.57 -8.56
CA ALA A 55 0.46 -20.19 -8.99
C ALA A 55 -0.91 -19.67 -8.50
N PHE A 56 -1.83 -20.59 -8.17
CA PHE A 56 -3.09 -20.30 -7.54
C PHE A 56 -3.29 -21.13 -6.26
N ALA A 57 -2.70 -20.68 -5.15
CA ALA A 57 -2.99 -21.22 -3.83
C ALA A 57 -4.22 -20.54 -3.21
N TRP A 58 -5.29 -21.31 -2.95
CA TRP A 58 -6.38 -20.90 -2.06
C TRP A 58 -5.87 -20.87 -0.62
N THR A 59 -5.26 -19.76 -0.22
CA THR A 59 -4.89 -19.52 1.18
C THR A 59 -6.15 -19.30 2.02
N ALA A 60 -6.13 -19.69 3.30
CA ALA A 60 -7.23 -19.43 4.23
C ALA A 60 -7.63 -17.94 4.24
N ASP A 61 -6.66 -17.01 4.14
CA ASP A 61 -6.91 -15.55 4.05
C ASP A 61 -7.57 -15.08 2.76
N ARG A 62 -7.48 -15.85 1.67
CA ARG A 62 -8.21 -15.55 0.42
C ARG A 62 -9.65 -16.03 0.55
N VAL A 63 -9.87 -17.24 1.05
CA VAL A 63 -11.21 -17.78 1.33
C VAL A 63 -11.94 -16.91 2.34
N ARG A 64 -11.26 -16.47 3.41
CA ARG A 64 -11.78 -15.53 4.41
C ARG A 64 -12.22 -14.21 3.78
N ARG A 65 -11.34 -13.52 3.03
CA ARG A 65 -11.69 -12.25 2.37
C ARG A 65 -12.83 -12.36 1.37
N VAL A 66 -12.91 -13.47 0.61
CA VAL A 66 -14.04 -13.73 -0.29
C VAL A 66 -15.34 -13.89 0.51
N ARG A 67 -15.31 -14.60 1.65
CA ARG A 67 -16.49 -14.73 2.53
C ARG A 67 -16.89 -13.40 3.16
N GLU A 68 -15.94 -12.62 3.66
CA GLU A 68 -16.18 -11.28 4.22
C GLU A 68 -16.80 -10.34 3.17
N ALA A 69 -16.28 -10.34 1.94
CA ALA A 69 -16.84 -9.56 0.84
C ALA A 69 -18.28 -9.99 0.47
N LEU A 70 -18.54 -11.30 0.37
CA LEU A 70 -19.88 -11.84 0.08
C LEU A 70 -20.86 -11.61 1.23
N ASP A 71 -20.40 -11.59 2.48
CA ASP A 71 -21.23 -11.29 3.65
C ASP A 71 -21.66 -9.82 3.66
N GLY A 72 -20.73 -8.90 3.36
CA GLY A 72 -21.05 -7.47 3.21
C GLY A 72 -22.05 -7.16 2.08
N LEU A 73 -22.04 -7.93 0.99
CA LEU A 73 -22.98 -7.77 -0.13
C LEU A 73 -24.40 -8.27 0.18
N LYS A 74 -24.66 -8.88 1.35
CA LYS A 74 -26.01 -9.22 1.80
C LYS A 74 -26.84 -7.97 2.09
N ASP A 75 -26.20 -6.89 2.55
CA ASP A 75 -26.85 -5.58 2.69
C ASP A 75 -27.08 -4.95 1.31
N GLU A 76 -28.33 -4.60 1.03
CA GLU A 76 -28.77 -3.99 -0.22
C GLU A 76 -28.17 -2.59 -0.43
N ARG A 77 -27.97 -1.82 0.66
CA ARG A 77 -27.42 -0.46 0.56
C ARG A 77 -25.93 -0.52 0.21
N THR A 78 -25.18 -1.41 0.87
CA THR A 78 -23.79 -1.74 0.51
C THR A 78 -23.69 -2.25 -0.93
N ARG A 79 -24.57 -3.18 -1.36
CA ARG A 79 -24.58 -3.71 -2.73
C ARG A 79 -24.78 -2.60 -3.76
N SER A 80 -25.72 -1.69 -3.51
CA SER A 80 -26.00 -0.52 -4.35
C SER A 80 -24.80 0.43 -4.46
N VAL A 81 -24.09 0.68 -3.35
CA VAL A 81 -22.87 1.52 -3.34
C VAL A 81 -21.75 0.89 -4.18
N VAL A 82 -21.51 -0.41 -4.01
CA VAL A 82 -20.48 -1.14 -4.78
C VAL A 82 -20.83 -1.16 -6.27
N ALA A 83 -22.10 -1.35 -6.63
CA ALA A 83 -22.58 -1.33 -8.01
C ALA A 83 -22.34 0.04 -8.68
N ALA A 84 -22.73 1.13 -8.00
CA ALA A 84 -22.59 2.50 -8.49
C ALA A 84 -21.12 2.92 -8.72
N ILE A 85 -20.19 2.47 -7.87
CA ILE A 85 -18.75 2.72 -8.02
C ILE A 85 -18.14 1.88 -9.14
N SER A 86 -18.53 0.59 -9.24
CA SER A 86 -17.90 -0.39 -10.14
C SER A 86 -18.50 -0.47 -11.54
N ASP A 87 -19.57 0.29 -11.80
CA ASP A 87 -20.30 0.28 -13.08
C ASP A 87 -20.78 -1.16 -13.41
N ALA A 88 -21.34 -1.80 -12.39
CA ALA A 88 -21.83 -3.18 -12.41
C ALA A 88 -23.33 -3.23 -12.08
N ASP A 89 -23.99 -4.30 -12.52
CA ASP A 89 -25.36 -4.60 -12.10
C ASP A 89 -25.37 -4.92 -10.60
N ALA A 90 -26.35 -4.38 -9.87
CA ALA A 90 -26.57 -4.70 -8.46
C ALA A 90 -26.91 -6.19 -8.26
N ALA A 91 -27.45 -6.89 -9.26
CA ALA A 91 -27.70 -8.32 -9.20
C ALA A 91 -26.42 -9.19 -9.36
N ASP A 92 -25.35 -8.66 -9.97
CA ASP A 92 -24.12 -9.42 -10.28
C ASP A 92 -23.18 -9.50 -9.06
N THR A 93 -23.59 -10.31 -8.08
CA THR A 93 -22.91 -10.46 -6.78
C THR A 93 -21.43 -10.85 -6.94
N ASP A 94 -21.08 -11.67 -7.93
CA ASP A 94 -19.70 -12.09 -8.18
C ASP A 94 -18.83 -10.93 -8.66
N ARG A 95 -19.35 -10.09 -9.57
CA ARG A 95 -18.65 -8.89 -10.06
C ARG A 95 -18.48 -7.84 -8.97
N LEU A 96 -19.47 -7.69 -8.10
CA LEU A 96 -19.39 -6.81 -6.93
C LEU A 96 -18.38 -7.32 -5.90
N ALA A 97 -18.32 -8.63 -5.65
CA ALA A 97 -17.32 -9.24 -4.77
C ALA A 97 -15.91 -9.07 -5.34
N LEU A 98 -15.74 -9.20 -6.66
CA LEU A 98 -14.48 -8.91 -7.34
C LEU A 98 -14.10 -7.42 -7.27
N ALA A 99 -15.07 -6.49 -7.25
CA ALA A 99 -14.81 -5.06 -7.08
C ALA A 99 -14.33 -4.73 -5.64
N LEU A 100 -14.98 -5.30 -4.62
CA LEU A 100 -14.55 -5.24 -3.22
C LEU A 100 -13.12 -5.77 -3.05
N LEU A 101 -12.83 -6.97 -3.56
CA LEU A 101 -11.52 -7.62 -3.44
C LEU A 101 -10.39 -6.91 -4.20
N LYS A 102 -10.71 -6.08 -5.20
CA LYS A 102 -9.76 -5.20 -5.90
C LYS A 102 -9.46 -3.90 -5.14
N GLY A 103 -10.22 -3.57 -4.10
CA GLY A 103 -10.02 -2.36 -3.29
C GLY A 103 -10.39 -1.04 -3.98
N GLY A 104 -11.12 -1.07 -5.10
CA GLY A 104 -11.44 0.13 -5.90
C GLY A 104 -12.46 1.10 -5.27
N LEU A 105 -12.97 0.76 -4.07
CA LEU A 105 -14.04 1.48 -3.38
C LEU A 105 -13.53 2.53 -2.39
N ALA A 106 -12.38 2.27 -1.76
CA ALA A 106 -11.79 3.12 -0.71
C ALA A 106 -11.56 4.57 -1.18
N GLY A 107 -11.16 4.76 -2.44
CA GLY A 107 -10.98 6.09 -3.03
C GLY A 107 -12.30 6.89 -3.11
N PRO A 108 -13.31 6.42 -3.87
CA PRO A 108 -14.62 7.08 -3.95
C PRO A 108 -15.30 7.26 -2.60
N VAL A 109 -15.28 6.25 -1.73
CA VAL A 109 -15.90 6.31 -0.39
C VAL A 109 -15.17 7.28 0.51
N GLY A 110 -13.84 7.21 0.57
CA GLY A 110 -12.99 8.11 1.36
C GLY A 110 -13.14 9.57 0.96
N LEU A 111 -13.40 9.87 -0.32
CA LEU A 111 -13.73 11.23 -0.76
C LEU A 111 -15.07 11.72 -0.20
N VAL A 112 -16.14 10.91 -0.25
CA VAL A 112 -17.44 11.31 0.30
C VAL A 112 -17.32 11.57 1.80
N LEU A 113 -16.60 10.71 2.53
CA LEU A 113 -16.31 10.93 3.96
C LEU A 113 -15.50 12.20 4.20
N ALA A 114 -14.46 12.46 3.41
CA ALA A 114 -13.65 13.67 3.54
C ALA A 114 -14.45 14.96 3.23
N TRP A 115 -15.42 14.92 2.32
CA TRP A 115 -16.28 16.06 2.03
C TRP A 115 -17.35 16.27 3.11
N HIS A 116 -17.92 15.19 3.65
CA HIS A 116 -18.86 15.24 4.78
C HIS A 116 -18.18 15.76 6.05
N ASP A 117 -17.01 15.23 6.40
CA ASP A 117 -16.30 15.55 7.64
C ASP A 117 -15.56 16.91 7.60
N GLU A 118 -15.34 17.51 6.42
CA GLU A 118 -14.85 18.89 6.28
C GLU A 118 -15.96 19.89 6.64
N THR A 119 -15.74 20.68 7.69
CA THR A 119 -16.75 21.59 8.26
C THR A 119 -16.75 22.99 7.63
N ASP A 120 -15.66 23.38 6.96
CA ASP A 120 -15.55 24.67 6.25
C ASP A 120 -16.09 24.53 4.80
N PRO A 121 -17.22 25.15 4.44
CA PRO A 121 -17.81 25.02 3.10
C PRO A 121 -16.88 25.47 1.97
N LEU A 122 -16.01 26.46 2.24
CA LEU A 122 -15.07 26.99 1.24
C LEU A 122 -13.93 25.99 1.01
N ARG A 123 -13.37 25.40 2.08
CA ARG A 123 -12.36 24.33 1.95
C ARG A 123 -12.92 23.11 1.26
N ARG A 124 -14.15 22.71 1.60
CA ARG A 124 -14.85 21.59 0.95
C ARG A 124 -14.98 21.83 -0.55
N ALA A 125 -15.50 23.01 -0.94
CA ALA A 125 -15.63 23.38 -2.35
C ALA A 125 -14.27 23.40 -3.08
N ILE A 126 -13.22 23.97 -2.49
CA ILE A 126 -11.86 23.99 -3.05
C ILE A 126 -11.30 22.55 -3.19
N GLY A 127 -11.50 21.70 -2.19
CA GLY A 127 -11.06 20.31 -2.19
C GLY A 127 -11.73 19.48 -3.30
N ILE A 128 -13.05 19.65 -3.47
CA ILE A 128 -13.81 19.02 -4.57
C ILE A 128 -13.31 19.53 -5.93
N GLY A 129 -13.14 20.86 -6.09
CA GLY A 129 -12.62 21.46 -7.33
C GLY A 129 -11.23 20.94 -7.71
N SER A 130 -10.30 20.92 -6.75
CA SER A 130 -8.96 20.39 -6.98
C SER A 130 -8.96 18.89 -7.30
N MET A 131 -9.91 18.12 -6.77
CA MET A 131 -10.05 16.71 -7.11
C MET A 131 -10.71 16.49 -8.48
N LEU A 132 -11.62 17.38 -8.91
CA LEU A 132 -12.18 17.37 -10.28
C LEU A 132 -11.10 17.61 -11.34
N GLU A 133 -10.17 18.53 -11.07
CA GLU A 133 -9.02 18.80 -11.94
C GLU A 133 -8.05 17.62 -12.02
N LYS A 134 -7.82 16.92 -10.89
CA LYS A 134 -6.85 15.81 -10.78
C LYS A 134 -7.40 14.47 -11.28
N ASP A 135 -8.60 14.10 -10.84
CA ASP A 135 -9.29 12.87 -11.24
C ASP A 135 -10.82 13.07 -11.20
N ALA A 136 -11.35 13.67 -12.26
CA ALA A 136 -12.79 13.78 -12.49
C ALA A 136 -13.51 12.41 -12.49
N GLY A 137 -12.84 11.31 -12.82
CA GLY A 137 -13.43 9.97 -12.79
C GLY A 137 -13.67 9.47 -11.36
N LEU A 138 -12.73 9.74 -10.45
CA LEU A 138 -12.87 9.50 -9.02
C LEU A 138 -13.98 10.35 -8.40
N VAL A 139 -14.04 11.65 -8.71
CA VAL A 139 -15.12 12.53 -8.23
C VAL A 139 -16.49 12.08 -8.75
N ARG A 140 -16.61 11.69 -10.03
CA ARG A 140 -17.88 11.16 -10.56
C ARG A 140 -18.32 9.86 -9.88
N ARG A 141 -17.38 8.97 -9.52
CA ARG A 141 -17.70 7.77 -8.73
C ARG A 141 -18.18 8.15 -7.32
N ALA A 142 -17.50 9.07 -6.65
CA ALA A 142 -17.94 9.57 -5.34
C ALA A 142 -19.33 10.26 -5.41
N ALA A 143 -19.60 11.03 -6.46
CA ALA A 143 -20.90 11.64 -6.72
C ALA A 143 -22.02 10.59 -6.89
N ARG A 144 -21.74 9.46 -7.55
CA ARG A 144 -22.68 8.33 -7.61
C ARG A 144 -22.91 7.67 -6.25
N VAL A 145 -21.90 7.60 -5.37
CA VAL A 145 -22.09 7.13 -3.98
C VAL A 145 -23.04 8.04 -3.22
N MET A 146 -22.90 9.36 -3.38
CA MET A 146 -23.84 10.32 -2.76
C MET A 146 -25.28 10.11 -3.23
N LEU A 147 -25.50 9.86 -4.54
CA LEU A 147 -26.84 9.52 -5.07
C LEU A 147 -27.42 8.21 -4.49
N VAL A 148 -26.58 7.20 -4.23
CA VAL A 148 -27.05 5.95 -3.59
C VAL A 148 -27.38 6.16 -2.11
N LEU A 149 -26.67 7.07 -1.43
CA LEU A 149 -26.91 7.38 -0.03
C LEU A 149 -28.15 8.26 0.16
N ASP A 150 -28.37 9.23 -0.72
CA ASP A 150 -29.58 10.05 -0.80
C ASP A 150 -30.06 10.18 -2.27
N PRO A 151 -31.07 9.37 -2.68
CA PRO A 151 -31.70 9.47 -3.99
C PRO A 151 -32.43 10.80 -4.25
N GLY A 152 -32.71 11.61 -3.22
CA GLY A 152 -33.26 12.96 -3.38
C GLY A 152 -32.35 13.90 -4.16
N LEU A 153 -31.06 13.58 -4.26
CA LEU A 153 -30.03 14.36 -4.96
C LEU A 153 -30.02 14.17 -6.48
N GLU A 154 -30.79 13.25 -7.07
CA GLU A 154 -30.78 12.99 -8.54
C GLU A 154 -31.09 14.24 -9.39
N GLY A 155 -31.88 15.17 -8.86
CA GLY A 155 -32.20 16.43 -9.53
C GLY A 155 -31.02 17.40 -9.61
N THR A 156 -30.13 17.39 -8.60
CA THR A 156 -29.08 18.39 -8.33
C THR A 156 -27.67 17.88 -8.62
N VAL A 157 -27.34 16.68 -8.15
CA VAL A 157 -26.05 16.02 -8.38
C VAL A 157 -26.16 15.14 -9.63
N ARG A 158 -25.56 15.59 -10.75
CA ARG A 158 -25.52 14.81 -12.00
C ARG A 158 -24.07 14.43 -12.34
N PRO A 159 -23.60 13.23 -11.95
CA PRO A 159 -22.22 12.78 -12.19
C PRO A 159 -21.86 12.74 -13.68
N SER A 160 -22.85 12.47 -14.53
CA SER A 160 -22.74 12.49 -15.98
C SER A 160 -23.56 13.65 -16.53
N GLY A 161 -22.91 14.60 -17.22
CA GLY A 161 -23.58 15.68 -17.96
C GLY A 161 -23.57 17.07 -17.31
N SER A 162 -23.25 17.21 -16.01
CA SER A 162 -22.95 18.54 -15.43
C SER A 162 -21.63 19.10 -15.95
N ASN A 163 -21.53 20.43 -16.01
CA ASN A 163 -20.22 21.09 -16.06
C ASN A 163 -19.47 20.89 -14.71
N ALA A 164 -18.16 21.12 -14.70
CA ALA A 164 -17.34 20.85 -13.51
C ALA A 164 -17.73 21.74 -12.30
N THR A 165 -18.05 23.01 -12.55
CA THR A 165 -18.41 24.00 -11.52
C THR A 165 -19.76 23.70 -10.87
N ASP A 166 -20.77 23.34 -11.67
CA ASP A 166 -22.10 22.95 -11.17
C ASP A 166 -22.00 21.68 -10.33
N LEU A 167 -21.20 20.69 -10.79
CA LEU A 167 -20.95 19.46 -10.03
C LEU A 167 -20.20 19.76 -8.72
N GLN A 168 -19.19 20.63 -8.75
CA GLN A 168 -18.46 21.07 -7.56
C GLN A 168 -19.39 21.73 -6.53
N TYR A 169 -20.26 22.64 -6.99
CA TYR A 169 -21.22 23.33 -6.12
C TYR A 169 -22.28 22.37 -5.53
N ALA A 170 -22.84 21.48 -6.37
CA ALA A 170 -23.83 20.50 -5.94
C ALA A 170 -23.26 19.53 -4.90
N LEU A 171 -22.04 19.00 -5.11
CA LEU A 171 -21.37 18.13 -4.15
C LEU A 171 -21.01 18.86 -2.86
N ALA A 172 -20.48 20.10 -2.93
CA ALA A 172 -20.11 20.86 -1.74
C ALA A 172 -21.34 21.20 -0.87
N SER A 173 -22.48 21.45 -1.51
CA SER A 173 -23.75 21.76 -0.83
C SER A 173 -24.42 20.52 -0.24
N ALA A 174 -24.36 19.36 -0.92
CA ALA A 174 -25.05 18.12 -0.51
C ALA A 174 -24.25 17.22 0.46
N ALA A 175 -22.93 17.38 0.54
CA ALA A 175 -22.08 16.55 1.41
C ALA A 175 -22.32 16.65 2.95
N PRO A 176 -22.74 17.79 3.57
CA PRO A 176 -22.82 17.89 5.03
C PRO A 176 -24.03 17.17 5.63
N ASP A 177 -25.12 17.06 4.86
CA ASP A 177 -26.41 16.53 5.33
C ASP A 177 -26.56 15.02 5.02
N LEU A 178 -25.51 14.41 4.46
CA LEU A 178 -25.53 13.04 3.95
C LEU A 178 -25.36 11.99 5.07
N ASP A 179 -26.26 11.02 5.15
CA ASP A 179 -26.08 9.85 6.02
C ASP A 179 -24.93 8.96 5.52
N VAL A 180 -23.72 9.23 6.00
CA VAL A 180 -22.51 8.46 5.68
C VAL A 180 -22.30 7.22 6.56
N SER A 181 -23.20 6.95 7.52
CA SER A 181 -23.11 5.81 8.44
C SER A 181 -22.88 4.46 7.72
N PRO A 182 -23.54 4.16 6.58
CA PRO A 182 -23.35 2.88 5.86
C PRO A 182 -21.97 2.73 5.22
N ILE A 183 -21.30 3.84 4.87
CA ILE A 183 -20.05 3.81 4.10
C ILE A 183 -18.79 3.98 4.95
N ARG A 184 -18.89 4.37 6.23
CA ARG A 184 -17.73 4.48 7.13
C ARG A 184 -16.96 3.16 7.32
N GLY A 185 -17.59 2.01 7.07
CA GLY A 185 -16.95 0.68 7.08
C GLY A 185 -16.37 0.23 5.74
N LEU A 186 -16.47 1.03 4.67
CA LEU A 186 -16.05 0.69 3.30
C LEU A 186 -14.83 1.49 2.80
N ALA A 187 -14.27 2.36 3.66
CA ALA A 187 -13.11 3.22 3.40
C ALA A 187 -11.77 2.52 3.73
#